data_AF-A0A2M7IUL0-F1
#
_entry.id   AF-A0A2M7IUL0-F1
#
_cell.length_a   1.000
_cell.length_b   1.000
_cell.length_c   1.000
_cell.angle_alpha   90.00
_cell.angle_beta   90.00
_cell.angle_gamma   90.00
#
_symmetry.space_group_name_H-M   'P 1'
#
loop_
_entity.id
_entity.type
_entity.pdbx_description
1 polymer ?
#
loop_
_entity_poly.entity_id
_entity_poly.type
_entity_poly.pdbx_seq_one_letter_code
_entity_poly.pdbx_strand_id
1 'polypeptide(L)'
;YAPSAGEALQNQSSFGISIWGWKTLTESLKLVARFDNYDPNSSKDIDGNSFLMAGLDYKAAKNVSVIPNVQLFNYQVKDASGKSLKDLTARITFAYSF
;
A
#
# COMPACT_ATOMS: atom_id res chain seq x y z
N TYR A 1 9.04 -0.51 26.88
CA TYR A 1 10.02 0.59 26.77
C TYR A 1 9.25 1.84 26.38
N ALA A 2 9.08 2.78 27.31
CA ALA A 2 8.52 4.09 26.99
C ALA A 2 9.65 4.95 26.37
N PRO A 3 9.41 5.69 25.27
CA PRO A 3 10.42 6.56 24.68
C PRO A 3 10.87 7.60 25.71
N SER A 4 12.14 7.97 25.67
CA SER A 4 12.67 8.99 26.59
C SER A 4 12.03 10.35 26.29
N ALA A 5 11.89 11.22 27.29
CA ALA A 5 11.24 12.53 27.12
C ALA A 5 11.87 13.40 26.01
N GLY A 6 13.13 13.16 25.64
CA GLY A 6 13.79 13.82 24.51
C GLY A 6 13.36 13.33 23.12
N GLU A 7 12.98 12.06 22.98
CA GLU A 7 12.48 11.51 21.70
C GLU A 7 11.05 11.96 21.39
N ALA A 8 10.25 12.26 22.42
CA ALA A 8 8.91 12.81 22.27
C ALA A 8 8.91 14.29 21.79
N LEU A 9 10.05 14.98 21.92
CA LEU A 9 10.24 16.38 21.53
C LEU A 9 10.88 16.55 20.13
N GLN A 10 11.27 15.46 19.47
CA GLN A 10 11.74 15.53 18.08
C GLN A 10 10.61 15.91 17.12
N ASN A 11 10.95 16.68 16.09
CA ASN A 11 10.01 17.08 15.04
C ASN A 11 9.45 15.85 14.31
N GLN A 12 8.14 15.59 14.45
CA GLN A 12 7.45 14.45 13.85
C GLN A 12 6.84 14.85 12.49
N SER A 13 7.66 15.33 11.59
CA SER A 13 7.23 15.61 10.22
C SER A 13 7.10 14.30 9.45
N SER A 14 5.91 14.01 8.95
CA SER A 14 5.66 12.87 8.07
C SER A 14 5.57 13.28 6.61
N PHE A 15 5.94 12.40 5.70
CA PHE A 15 5.78 12.61 4.27
C PHE A 15 5.24 11.34 3.59
N GLY A 16 4.43 11.50 2.55
CA GLY A 16 3.89 10.37 1.81
C GLY A 16 3.54 10.74 0.37
N ILE A 17 3.76 9.79 -0.53
CA ILE A 17 3.40 9.90 -1.95
C ILE A 17 2.58 8.67 -2.32
N SER A 18 1.51 8.92 -3.08
CA SER A 18 0.69 7.88 -3.70
C SER A 18 0.61 8.12 -5.20
N ILE A 19 0.84 7.07 -5.98
CA ILE A 19 0.68 7.06 -7.44
C ILE A 19 -0.24 5.89 -7.77
N TRP A 20 -1.32 6.16 -8.48
CA TRP A 20 -2.25 5.13 -8.93
C TRP A 20 -2.67 5.39 -10.37
N GLY A 21 -3.07 4.31 -11.03
CA GLY A 21 -3.50 4.38 -12.40
C GLY A 21 -4.24 3.14 -12.83
N TRP A 22 -4.89 3.25 -13.97
CA TRP A 22 -5.56 2.13 -14.61
C TRP A 22 -5.45 2.25 -16.13
N LYS A 23 -5.58 1.10 -16.80
CA LYS A 23 -5.64 1.00 -18.26
C LYS A 23 -6.75 0.05 -18.65
N THR A 24 -7.71 0.52 -19.45
CA THR A 24 -8.71 -0.34 -20.08
C THR A 24 -8.02 -1.28 -21.06
N LEU A 25 -8.23 -2.58 -20.88
CA LEU A 25 -7.74 -3.61 -21.79
C LEU A 25 -8.85 -4.04 -22.75
N THR A 26 -10.08 -4.15 -22.25
CA THR A 26 -11.31 -4.45 -23.01
C THR A 26 -12.47 -3.67 -22.38
N GLU A 27 -13.66 -3.69 -23.00
CA GLU A 27 -14.87 -3.05 -22.45
C GLU A 27 -15.25 -3.54 -21.04
N SER A 28 -14.84 -4.77 -20.69
CA SER A 28 -15.15 -5.41 -19.41
C SER A 28 -13.94 -5.60 -18.50
N LEU A 29 -12.74 -5.20 -18.91
CA LEU A 29 -11.50 -5.48 -18.15
C LEU A 29 -10.58 -4.27 -18.10
N LYS A 30 -10.14 -3.90 -16.89
CA LYS A 30 -9.12 -2.87 -16.65
C LYS A 30 -7.97 -3.45 -15.84
N LEU A 31 -6.74 -3.11 -16.22
CA LEU A 31 -5.59 -3.26 -15.35
C LEU A 31 -5.56 -2.09 -14.38
N VAL A 32 -5.38 -2.36 -13.08
CA VAL A 32 -5.24 -1.33 -12.05
C VAL A 32 -3.92 -1.53 -11.30
N ALA A 33 -3.25 -0.43 -10.98
CA ALA A 33 -2.03 -0.46 -10.18
C ALA A 33 -1.97 0.74 -9.25
N ARG A 34 -1.35 0.54 -8.09
CA ARG A 34 -1.12 1.59 -7.10
C ARG A 34 0.20 1.35 -6.39
N PHE A 35 0.95 2.41 -6.19
CA PHE A 35 2.15 2.45 -5.37
C PHE A 35 2.04 3.57 -4.35
N ASP A 36 2.32 3.26 -3.09
CA ASP A 36 2.43 4.25 -2.03
C ASP A 36 3.81 4.14 -1.36
N ASN A 37 4.36 5.27 -0.96
CA ASN A 37 5.51 5.36 -0.07
C ASN A 37 5.15 6.32 1.06
N TYR A 38 5.41 5.91 2.29
CA TYR A 38 5.08 6.68 3.48
C TYR A 38 6.23 6.63 4.48
N ASP A 39 6.66 7.81 4.91
CA ASP A 39 7.63 8.06 5.96
C ASP A 39 6.90 8.74 7.13
N PRO A 40 6.66 8.02 8.24
CA PRO A 40 5.96 8.55 9.40
C PRO A 40 6.73 9.65 10.14
N ASN A 41 8.06 9.61 10.11
CA ASN A 41 8.90 10.57 10.82
C ASN A 41 10.22 10.76 10.07
N SER A 42 10.29 11.81 9.26
CA SER A 42 11.47 12.16 8.47
C SER A 42 12.70 12.55 9.30
N SER A 43 12.59 12.60 10.63
CA SER A 43 13.73 12.76 11.54
C SER A 43 14.27 11.41 12.07
N LYS A 44 13.61 10.29 11.77
CA LYS A 44 14.03 8.93 12.15
C LYS A 44 14.48 8.14 10.93
N ASP A 45 15.54 7.37 11.13
CA ASP A 45 15.99 6.41 10.13
C ASP A 45 15.22 5.09 10.28
N ILE A 46 14.83 4.48 9.15
CA ILE A 46 14.31 3.09 9.08
C ILE A 46 12.95 2.90 9.77
N ASP A 47 11.98 3.77 9.51
CA ASP A 47 10.58 3.62 9.95
C ASP A 47 9.55 3.75 8.81
N GLY A 48 10.03 3.99 7.59
CA GLY A 48 9.21 4.11 6.40
C GLY A 48 8.59 2.79 5.93
N ASN A 49 7.55 2.91 5.13
CA ASN A 49 6.80 1.80 4.55
C ASN A 49 6.48 2.06 3.08
N SER A 50 6.33 1.00 2.29
CA SER A 50 5.84 1.08 0.92
C SER A 50 4.79 0.03 0.64
N PHE A 51 3.85 0.39 -0.21
CA PHE A 51 2.77 -0.47 -0.66
C PHE A 51 2.76 -0.52 -2.17
N LEU A 52 2.59 -1.71 -2.72
CA LEU A 52 2.36 -1.93 -4.14
C LEU A 52 1.13 -2.82 -4.30
N MET A 53 0.22 -2.42 -5.18
CA MET A 53 -0.93 -3.21 -5.58
C MET A 53 -0.96 -3.31 -7.10
N ALA A 54 -1.25 -4.51 -7.60
CA ALA A 54 -1.62 -4.75 -8.98
C ALA A 54 -2.88 -5.63 -9.01
N GLY A 55 -3.82 -5.32 -9.89
CA GLY A 55 -5.07 -6.07 -9.99
C GLY A 55 -5.74 -5.91 -11.33
N LEU A 56 -6.79 -6.71 -11.52
CA LEU A 56 -7.66 -6.66 -12.69
C LEU A 56 -9.07 -6.32 -12.23
N ASP A 57 -9.63 -5.22 -12.71
CA ASP A 57 -11.04 -4.89 -12.51
C ASP A 57 -11.86 -5.49 -13.64
N TYR A 58 -12.58 -6.58 -13.33
CA TYR A 58 -13.48 -7.26 -14.26
C TYR A 58 -14.92 -6.86 -14.00
N LYS A 59 -15.52 -6.21 -14.99
CA LYS A 59 -16.92 -5.79 -14.98
C LYS A 59 -17.83 -6.97 -15.33
N ALA A 60 -18.27 -7.69 -14.30
CA ALA A 60 -19.13 -8.87 -14.41
C ALA A 60 -20.56 -8.51 -14.85
N ALA A 61 -21.04 -7.31 -14.52
CA ALA A 61 -22.30 -6.76 -15.00
C ALA A 61 -22.23 -5.23 -15.06
N LYS A 62 -23.29 -4.56 -15.56
CA LYS A 62 -23.33 -3.10 -15.76
C LYS A 62 -22.85 -2.30 -14.52
N ASN A 63 -23.15 -2.81 -13.33
CA ASN A 63 -22.89 -2.18 -12.05
C ASN A 63 -22.05 -3.06 -11.10
N VAL A 64 -21.56 -4.21 -11.54
CA VAL A 64 -20.85 -5.18 -10.69
C VAL A 64 -19.44 -5.37 -11.20
N SER A 65 -18.45 -5.18 -10.32
CA SER A 65 -17.05 -5.48 -10.58
C SER A 65 -16.53 -6.52 -9.60
N VAL A 66 -15.71 -7.44 -10.11
CA VAL A 66 -14.90 -8.38 -9.32
C VAL A 66 -13.45 -8.05 -9.59
N ILE A 67 -12.70 -7.75 -8.53
CA ILE A 67 -11.35 -7.18 -8.64
C ILE A 67 -10.36 -8.06 -7.88
N PRO A 68 -9.86 -9.16 -8.48
CA PRO A 68 -8.70 -9.86 -7.96
C PRO A 68 -7.47 -8.95 -8.01
N ASN A 69 -6.75 -8.87 -6.90
CA ASN A 69 -5.52 -8.09 -6.77
C ASN A 69 -4.53 -8.76 -5.83
N VAL A 70 -3.26 -8.42 -6.04
CA VAL A 70 -2.14 -8.79 -5.17
C VAL A 70 -1.55 -7.51 -4.59
N GLN A 71 -1.27 -7.56 -3.30
CA GLN A 71 -0.74 -6.45 -2.52
C GLN A 71 0.57 -6.87 -1.87
N LEU A 72 1.60 -6.06 -2.04
CA LEU A 72 2.88 -6.20 -1.38
C LEU A 72 3.08 -4.99 -0.46
N PHE A 73 3.19 -5.25 0.84
CA PHE A 73 3.56 -4.25 1.83
C PHE A 73 5.01 -4.52 2.24
N ASN A 74 5.90 -3.53 2.12
CA ASN A 74 7.28 -3.63 2.58
C ASN A 74 7.50 -2.64 3.71
N TYR A 75 8.04 -3.12 4.82
CA TYR A 75 8.44 -2.29 5.94
C TYR A 75 9.96 -2.08 5.89
N GLN A 76 10.42 -0.86 6.19
CA GLN A 76 11.86 -0.63 6.35
C GLN A 76 12.40 -1.27 7.62
N VAL A 77 11.56 -1.37 8.67
CA VAL A 77 11.91 -2.08 9.89
C VAL A 77 12.28 -3.54 9.61
N LYS A 78 13.30 -4.02 10.31
CA LYS A 78 13.84 -5.36 10.17
C LYS A 78 13.47 -6.22 11.36
N ASP A 79 13.38 -7.53 11.16
CA ASP A 79 13.25 -8.48 12.26
C ASP A 79 14.55 -8.60 13.09
N ALA A 80 14.51 -9.39 14.15
CA ALA A 80 15.66 -9.64 15.03
C ALA A 80 16.87 -10.29 14.30
N SER A 81 16.66 -10.85 13.10
CA SER A 81 17.70 -11.43 12.25
C SER A 81 18.18 -10.46 11.16
N GLY A 82 17.68 -9.22 11.15
CA GLY A 82 18.07 -8.19 10.18
C GLY A 82 17.39 -8.31 8.81
N LYS A 83 16.35 -9.15 8.68
CA LYS A 83 15.60 -9.32 7.44
C LYS A 83 14.47 -8.30 7.35
N SER A 84 14.27 -7.71 6.17
CA SER A 84 13.14 -6.81 5.92
C SER A 84 11.81 -7.55 6.05
N LEU A 85 10.88 -6.97 6.79
CA LEU A 85 9.52 -7.48 6.91
C LEU A 85 8.72 -7.15 5.64
N LYS A 86 7.95 -8.13 5.15
CA LYS A 86 7.12 -7.99 3.95
C LYS A 86 5.85 -8.81 4.09
N ASP A 87 4.72 -8.23 3.69
CA ASP A 87 3.43 -8.91 3.62
C ASP A 87 2.98 -9.03 2.17
N LEU A 88 2.75 -10.26 1.71
CA LEU A 88 2.14 -10.54 0.41
C LEU A 88 0.71 -11.01 0.64
N THR A 89 -0.25 -10.24 0.15
CA THR A 89 -1.68 -10.52 0.32
C THR A 89 -2.36 -10.67 -1.03
N ALA A 90 -3.05 -11.79 -1.26
CA ALA A 90 -4.02 -11.92 -2.34
C ALA A 90 -5.40 -11.47 -1.84
N ARG A 91 -6.14 -10.71 -2.65
CA ARG A 91 -7.45 -10.18 -2.29
C ARG A 91 -8.40 -10.26 -3.49
N ILE A 92 -9.67 -10.57 -3.23
CA ILE A 92 -10.76 -10.43 -4.20
C ILE A 92 -11.72 -9.38 -3.63
N THR A 93 -11.95 -8.31 -4.38
CA THR A 93 -12.89 -7.25 -4.01
C THR A 93 -14.15 -7.35 -4.86
N PHE A 94 -15.32 -7.28 -4.24
CA PHE A 94 -16.60 -7.14 -4.93
C PHE A 94 -17.06 -5.70 -4.79
N ALA A 95 -17.30 -5.03 -5.92
CA ALA A 95 -17.72 -3.63 -5.96
C ALA A 95 -19.05 -3.50 -6.71
N TYR A 96 -19.94 -2.67 -6.17
CA TYR A 96 -21.23 -2.35 -6.77
C TYR A 96 -21.38 -0.83 -6.91
N SER A 97 -21.77 -0.36 -8.09
CA SER A 97 -22.09 1.05 -8.35
C SER A 97 -23.61 1.24 -8.40
N PHE A 98 -24.15 2.12 -7.56
CA PHE A 98 -25.58 2.45 -7.51
C PHE A 98 -26.02 3.34 -8.67
#